data_AF-A0A7S0DH82-F1
#
_entry.id   AF-A0A7S0DH82-F1
#
_cell.length_a   1.000
_cell.length_b   1.000
_cell.length_c   1.000
_cell.angle_alpha   90.00
_cell.angle_beta   90.00
_cell.angle_gamma   90.00
#
_symmetry.space_group_name_H-M   'P 1'
#
loop_
_entity.id
_entity.type
_entity.pdbx_description
1 polymer ?
#
loop_
_entity_poly.entity_id
_entity_poly.type
_entity_poly.pdbx_seq_one_letter_code
_entity_poly.pdbx_strand_id
1 'polypeptide(L)'
;LLKHITRTFPKINSQEATQHKGYEFFESDKEKISSELEDWYFTIRDVTAFNEKAIAELASVSSEISTLDMNNFYLTATFFELLAGVVKLQIAMQMVENKARNIAAYIIAFELIQGKKDDHLQHVLQYMESVMGDQNKLEDRMWHTMLYLRERCLPLERIIRGASKGLLDPIQKWSSAASFEQKRMFSILYDATKIVQPSRTDRYLELEYLNNLREWMQYALLVCPAALQDDEARRCLNKI
;
A
#
# COMPACT_ATOMS: atom_id res chain seq x y z
N LEU A 1 -16.81 -14.75 25.28
CA LEU A 1 -16.89 -14.86 23.80
C LEU A 1 -15.78 -14.08 23.07
N LEU A 2 -15.71 -12.75 23.20
CA LEU A 2 -14.79 -11.90 22.41
C LEU A 2 -13.30 -12.30 22.46
N LYS A 3 -12.77 -12.65 23.64
CA LYS A 3 -11.38 -13.16 23.75
C LYS A 3 -11.14 -14.46 22.98
N HIS A 4 -12.15 -15.33 22.92
CA HIS A 4 -12.05 -16.59 22.20
C HIS A 4 -12.03 -16.35 20.70
N ILE A 5 -12.99 -15.58 20.18
CA ILE A 5 -13.10 -15.30 18.73
C ILE A 5 -11.89 -14.53 18.20
N THR A 6 -11.28 -13.65 18.99
CA THR A 6 -10.04 -12.97 18.59
C THR A 6 -8.85 -13.93 18.54
N ARG A 7 -8.81 -14.96 19.40
CA ARG A 7 -7.72 -15.95 19.40
C ARG A 7 -7.83 -16.95 18.26
N THR A 8 -9.05 -17.28 17.85
CA THR A 8 -9.29 -18.23 16.75
C THR A 8 -9.31 -17.56 15.38
N PHE A 9 -9.45 -16.23 15.31
CA PHE A 9 -9.38 -15.47 14.07
C PHE A 9 -8.05 -15.73 13.31
N PRO A 10 -8.08 -15.96 11.98
CA PRO A 10 -9.21 -15.82 11.05
C PRO A 10 -10.12 -17.05 10.92
N LYS A 11 -9.85 -18.14 11.65
CA LYS A 11 -10.65 -19.38 11.64
C LYS A 11 -11.88 -19.23 12.53
N ILE A 12 -12.87 -18.47 12.05
CA ILE A 12 -14.13 -18.26 12.75
C ILE A 12 -15.07 -19.45 12.55
N ASN A 13 -15.54 -20.01 13.67
CA ASN A 13 -16.65 -20.97 13.69
C ASN A 13 -17.79 -20.44 14.57
N SER A 14 -18.87 -20.00 13.93
CA SER A 14 -20.05 -19.46 14.61
C SER A 14 -20.79 -20.50 15.46
N GLN A 15 -20.67 -21.79 15.14
CA GLN A 15 -21.23 -22.84 15.99
C GLN A 15 -20.44 -23.02 17.29
N GLU A 16 -19.11 -22.91 17.24
CA GLU A 16 -18.26 -22.95 18.44
C GLU A 16 -18.52 -21.72 19.34
N ALA A 17 -18.82 -20.56 18.75
CA ALA A 17 -19.15 -19.34 19.48
C ALA A 17 -20.33 -19.54 20.46
N THR A 18 -21.30 -20.40 20.13
CA THR A 18 -22.47 -20.70 20.98
C THR A 18 -22.10 -21.33 22.33
N GLN A 19 -20.94 -22.00 22.41
CA GLN A 19 -20.51 -22.75 23.59
C GLN A 19 -19.79 -21.87 24.63
N HIS A 20 -19.55 -20.60 24.33
CA HIS A 20 -18.75 -19.72 25.16
C HIS A 20 -19.59 -18.78 26.04
N LYS A 21 -19.13 -18.59 27.29
CA LYS A 21 -19.70 -17.59 28.20
C LYS A 21 -19.80 -16.22 27.53
N GLY A 22 -20.96 -15.60 27.66
CA GLY A 22 -21.29 -14.31 27.06
C GLY A 22 -21.87 -14.38 25.64
N TYR A 23 -22.19 -15.58 25.14
CA TYR A 23 -22.93 -15.73 23.89
C TYR A 23 -24.37 -15.20 24.00
N GLU A 24 -25.08 -15.44 25.10
CA GLU A 24 -26.45 -14.95 25.31
C GLU A 24 -26.54 -13.41 25.20
N PHE A 25 -25.60 -12.69 25.80
CA PHE A 25 -25.49 -11.22 25.66
C PHE A 25 -25.13 -10.78 24.24
N PHE A 26 -24.35 -11.59 23.53
CA PHE A 26 -23.99 -11.28 22.15
C PHE A 26 -25.18 -11.51 21.21
N GLU A 27 -25.96 -12.56 21.45
CA GLU A 27 -27.17 -12.89 20.70
C GLU A 27 -28.27 -11.84 20.93
N SER A 28 -28.44 -11.33 22.16
CA SER A 28 -29.40 -10.25 22.44
C SER A 28 -29.05 -8.95 21.73
N ASP A 29 -27.75 -8.66 21.57
CA ASP A 29 -27.25 -7.40 21.02
C ASP A 29 -26.87 -7.50 19.54
N LYS A 30 -27.16 -8.63 18.87
CA LYS A 30 -26.65 -8.91 17.51
C LYS A 30 -27.00 -7.83 16.48
N GLU A 31 -28.20 -7.25 16.55
CA GLU A 31 -28.65 -6.19 15.64
C GLU A 31 -27.83 -4.90 15.82
N LYS A 32 -27.56 -4.53 17.07
CA LYS A 32 -26.73 -3.38 17.42
C LYS A 32 -25.28 -3.59 16.98
N ILE A 33 -24.72 -4.77 17.27
CA ILE A 33 -23.34 -5.13 16.87
C ILE A 33 -23.20 -5.10 15.35
N SER A 34 -24.16 -5.65 14.62
CA SER A 34 -24.18 -5.63 13.17
C SER A 34 -24.21 -4.19 12.66
N SER A 35 -25.16 -3.37 13.13
CA SER A 35 -25.31 -1.98 12.69
C SER A 35 -24.09 -1.11 12.99
N GLU A 36 -23.41 -1.28 14.13
CA GLU A 36 -22.25 -0.46 14.50
C GLU A 36 -20.96 -0.86 13.75
N LEU A 37 -20.87 -2.10 13.27
CA LEU A 37 -19.66 -2.64 12.63
C LEU A 37 -19.78 -2.84 11.12
N GLU A 38 -20.97 -2.64 10.54
CA GLU A 38 -21.27 -2.87 9.12
C GLU A 38 -20.37 -2.05 8.18
N ASP A 39 -20.40 -0.72 8.32
CA ASP A 39 -19.58 0.18 7.49
C ASP A 39 -18.09 -0.14 7.62
N TRP A 40 -17.66 -0.49 8.83
CA TRP A 40 -16.28 -0.83 9.11
C TRP A 40 -15.88 -2.15 8.43
N TYR A 41 -16.73 -3.19 8.49
CA TYR A 41 -16.50 -4.45 7.80
C TYR A 41 -16.48 -4.28 6.28
N PHE A 42 -17.44 -3.54 5.72
CA PHE A 42 -17.49 -3.28 4.28
C PHE A 42 -16.29 -2.46 3.80
N THR A 43 -15.77 -1.54 4.62
CA THR A 43 -14.50 -0.87 4.32
C THR A 43 -13.36 -1.89 4.20
N ILE A 44 -13.26 -2.88 5.09
CA ILE A 44 -12.22 -3.93 4.99
C ILE A 44 -12.41 -4.80 3.73
N ARG A 45 -13.66 -5.12 3.40
CA ARG A 45 -13.99 -5.86 2.18
C ARG A 45 -13.53 -5.09 0.93
N ASP A 46 -13.84 -3.80 0.87
CA ASP A 46 -13.50 -2.95 -0.27
C ASP A 46 -11.99 -2.73 -0.38
N VAL A 47 -11.29 -2.60 0.76
CA VAL A 47 -9.82 -2.60 0.82
C VAL A 47 -9.25 -3.90 0.27
N THR A 48 -9.81 -5.05 0.66
CA THR A 48 -9.36 -6.36 0.16
C THR A 48 -9.48 -6.45 -1.36
N ALA A 49 -10.66 -6.11 -1.89
CA ALA A 49 -10.92 -6.13 -3.33
C ALA A 49 -10.05 -5.13 -4.11
N PHE A 50 -9.87 -3.92 -3.57
CA PHE A 50 -8.98 -2.91 -4.15
C PHE A 50 -7.55 -3.42 -4.26
N ASN A 51 -7.00 -4.01 -3.19
CA ASN A 51 -5.62 -4.49 -3.19
C ASN A 51 -5.39 -5.61 -4.21
N GLU A 52 -6.30 -6.58 -4.27
CA GLU A 52 -6.21 -7.67 -5.25
C GLU A 52 -6.21 -7.13 -6.68
N LYS A 53 -7.14 -6.21 -6.98
CA LYS A 53 -7.25 -5.61 -8.30
C LYS A 53 -6.03 -4.73 -8.63
N ALA A 54 -5.63 -3.83 -7.73
CA ALA A 54 -4.54 -2.90 -7.95
C ALA A 54 -3.21 -3.63 -8.22
N ILE A 55 -2.90 -4.67 -7.45
CA ILE A 55 -1.70 -5.47 -7.64
C ILE A 55 -1.76 -6.25 -8.97
N ALA A 56 -2.93 -6.83 -9.31
CA ALA A 56 -3.10 -7.53 -10.57
C ALA A 56 -2.92 -6.60 -11.78
N GLU A 57 -3.47 -5.39 -11.73
CA GLU A 57 -3.30 -4.37 -12.77
C GLU A 57 -1.83 -3.92 -12.88
N LEU A 58 -1.17 -3.64 -11.76
CA LEU A 58 0.27 -3.33 -11.76
C LEU A 58 1.09 -4.45 -12.41
N ALA A 59 0.77 -5.71 -12.11
CA ALA A 59 1.44 -6.87 -12.70
C ALA A 59 1.17 -6.96 -14.21
N SER A 60 -0.08 -6.78 -14.64
CA SER A 60 -0.45 -6.77 -16.06
C SER A 60 0.32 -5.69 -16.82
N VAL A 61 0.27 -4.46 -16.33
CA VAL A 61 0.98 -3.29 -16.90
C VAL A 61 2.50 -3.55 -16.95
N SER A 62 3.07 -4.13 -15.89
CA SER A 62 4.50 -4.45 -15.84
C SER A 62 4.95 -5.50 -16.86
N SER A 63 4.04 -6.34 -17.32
CA SER A 63 4.33 -7.38 -18.31
C SER A 63 4.35 -6.84 -19.74
N GLU A 64 3.59 -5.78 -20.01
CA GLU A 64 3.44 -5.17 -21.33
C GLU A 64 4.46 -4.05 -21.58
N ILE A 65 4.90 -3.38 -20.51
CA ILE A 65 5.81 -2.24 -20.60
C ILE A 65 7.28 -2.68 -20.47
N SER A 66 8.14 -2.08 -21.30
CA SER A 66 9.58 -2.29 -21.27
C SER A 66 10.29 -1.44 -20.21
N THR A 67 9.89 -0.16 -20.05
CA THR A 67 10.55 0.83 -19.19
C THR A 67 9.58 1.86 -18.60
N LEU A 68 9.86 2.32 -17.37
CA LEU A 68 9.22 3.46 -16.72
C LEU A 68 10.30 4.50 -16.43
N ASP A 69 10.20 5.68 -17.03
CA ASP A 69 11.15 6.76 -16.89
C ASP A 69 10.46 8.15 -16.95
N MET A 70 11.25 9.22 -16.98
CA MET A 70 10.73 10.58 -17.07
C MET A 70 10.25 10.95 -18.49
N ASN A 71 10.61 10.19 -19.53
CA ASN A 71 10.13 10.42 -20.89
C ASN A 71 8.67 10.00 -21.05
N ASN A 72 8.24 8.96 -20.31
CA ASN A 72 6.83 8.56 -20.18
C ASN A 72 6.24 8.93 -18.82
N PHE A 73 6.49 10.17 -18.38
CA PHE A 73 6.18 10.66 -17.03
C PHE A 73 4.79 10.27 -16.50
N TYR A 74 3.71 10.51 -17.25
CA TYR A 74 2.35 10.23 -16.74
C TYR A 74 2.14 8.74 -16.41
N LEU A 75 2.66 7.85 -17.26
CA LEU A 75 2.57 6.41 -17.03
C LEU A 75 3.40 5.99 -15.81
N THR A 76 4.62 6.51 -15.72
CA THR A 76 5.50 6.31 -14.57
C THR A 76 4.87 6.82 -13.27
N ALA A 77 4.32 8.02 -13.28
CA ALA A 77 3.65 8.63 -12.14
C ALA A 77 2.45 7.80 -11.70
N THR A 78 1.51 7.50 -12.60
CA THR A 78 0.33 6.70 -12.25
C THR A 78 0.69 5.31 -11.74
N PHE A 79 1.70 4.65 -12.33
CA PHE A 79 2.17 3.35 -11.86
C PHE A 79 2.68 3.42 -10.42
N PHE A 80 3.57 4.38 -10.13
CA PHE A 80 4.19 4.51 -8.82
C PHE A 80 3.24 5.10 -7.76
N GLU A 81 2.31 5.97 -8.14
CA GLU A 81 1.25 6.46 -7.25
C GLU A 81 0.35 5.31 -6.79
N LEU A 82 -0.06 4.43 -7.72
CA LEU A 82 -0.86 3.26 -7.38
C LEU A 82 -0.08 2.30 -6.48
N LEU A 83 1.18 2.01 -6.82
CA LEU A 83 2.04 1.15 -6.00
C LEU A 83 2.22 1.73 -4.58
N ALA A 84 2.60 3.00 -4.47
CA ALA A 84 2.75 3.67 -3.17
C ALA A 84 1.44 3.72 -2.40
N GLY A 85 0.31 3.94 -3.09
CA GLY A 85 -1.04 3.93 -2.51
C GLY A 85 -1.39 2.57 -1.90
N VAL A 86 -1.12 1.47 -2.61
CA VAL A 86 -1.30 0.10 -2.11
C VAL A 86 -0.45 -0.13 -0.85
N VAL A 87 0.84 0.23 -0.90
CA VAL A 87 1.75 0.03 0.24
C VAL A 87 1.31 0.86 1.46
N LYS A 88 0.98 2.14 1.27
CA LYS A 88 0.50 3.02 2.33
C LYS A 88 -0.80 2.51 2.94
N LEU A 89 -1.74 2.05 2.12
CA LEU A 89 -3.01 1.51 2.58
C LEU A 89 -2.80 0.26 3.45
N GLN A 90 -1.90 -0.63 3.04
CA GLN A 90 -1.52 -1.80 3.83
C GLN A 90 -0.89 -1.43 5.18
N ILE A 91 0.00 -0.43 5.19
CA ILE A 91 0.60 0.06 6.44
C ILE A 91 -0.48 0.66 7.34
N ALA A 92 -1.37 1.51 6.80
CA ALA A 92 -2.47 2.12 7.54
C ALA A 92 -3.41 1.07 8.16
N MET A 93 -3.71 0.00 7.40
CA MET A 93 -4.53 -1.12 7.87
C MET A 93 -3.97 -1.82 9.12
N GLN A 94 -2.66 -1.82 9.31
CA GLN A 94 -2.04 -2.42 10.51
C GLN A 94 -1.98 -1.50 11.72
N MET A 95 -2.14 -0.19 11.49
CA MET A 95 -2.31 0.80 12.55
C MET A 95 -3.70 0.71 13.19
N VAL A 96 -4.67 0.09 12.50
CA VAL A 96 -6.00 -0.17 13.04
C VAL A 96 -5.91 -1.26 14.12
N GLU A 97 -6.15 -0.84 15.36
CA GLU A 97 -6.22 -1.74 16.52
C GLU A 97 -7.53 -2.53 16.52
N ASN A 98 -7.52 -3.69 17.21
CA ASN A 98 -8.70 -4.52 17.42
C ASN A 98 -9.43 -5.01 16.14
N LYS A 99 -8.82 -4.86 14.95
CA LYS A 99 -9.44 -5.25 13.68
C LYS A 99 -9.95 -6.70 13.66
N ALA A 100 -9.16 -7.66 14.14
CA ALA A 100 -9.57 -9.07 14.22
C ALA A 100 -10.82 -9.28 15.07
N ARG A 101 -10.93 -8.55 16.20
CA ARG A 101 -12.10 -8.60 17.08
C ARG A 101 -13.34 -8.04 16.40
N ASN A 102 -13.20 -6.88 15.74
CA ASN A 102 -14.32 -6.20 15.09
C ASN A 102 -14.84 -7.00 13.88
N ILE A 103 -13.93 -7.55 13.05
CA ILE A 103 -14.30 -8.42 11.92
C ILE A 103 -15.04 -9.66 12.45
N ALA A 104 -14.47 -10.35 13.44
CA ALA A 104 -15.07 -11.55 13.99
C ALA A 104 -16.44 -11.29 14.63
N ALA A 105 -16.58 -10.18 15.36
CA ALA A 105 -17.86 -9.81 15.97
C ALA A 105 -18.91 -9.53 14.88
N TYR A 106 -18.58 -8.75 13.85
CA TYR A 106 -19.52 -8.48 12.77
C TYR A 106 -19.96 -9.77 12.05
N ILE A 107 -19.02 -10.65 11.70
CA ILE A 107 -19.33 -11.90 10.97
C ILE A 107 -20.30 -12.78 11.74
N ILE A 108 -20.06 -12.97 13.05
CA ILE A 108 -20.93 -13.80 13.89
C ILE A 108 -22.31 -13.14 14.01
N ALA A 109 -22.38 -11.82 14.25
CA ALA A 109 -23.64 -11.10 14.33
C ALA A 109 -24.44 -11.19 13.02
N PHE A 110 -23.77 -10.99 11.88
CA PHE A 110 -24.35 -11.11 10.55
C PHE A 110 -24.92 -12.51 10.30
N GLU A 111 -24.16 -13.57 10.60
CA GLU A 111 -24.62 -14.95 10.43
C GLU A 111 -25.84 -15.27 11.32
N LEU A 112 -25.90 -14.72 12.53
CA LEU A 112 -27.04 -14.87 13.44
C LEU A 112 -28.30 -14.10 13.01
N ILE A 113 -28.16 -13.07 12.18
CA ILE A 113 -29.28 -12.27 11.64
C ILE A 113 -29.75 -12.87 10.33
N GLN A 114 -28.82 -13.14 9.41
CA GLN A 114 -29.13 -13.55 8.04
C GLN A 114 -29.30 -15.07 7.89
N GLY A 115 -28.85 -15.86 8.86
CA GLY A 115 -28.84 -17.33 8.78
C GLY A 115 -27.88 -17.89 7.71
N LYS A 116 -27.04 -17.03 7.13
CA LYS A 116 -26.02 -17.38 6.13
C LYS A 116 -24.78 -16.51 6.32
N LYS A 117 -23.67 -16.97 5.73
CA LYS A 117 -22.41 -16.21 5.69
C LYS A 117 -22.44 -15.17 4.57
N ASP A 118 -21.64 -14.11 4.72
CA ASP A 118 -21.38 -13.15 3.64
C ASP A 118 -20.63 -13.84 2.49
N ASP A 119 -21.01 -13.53 1.24
CA ASP A 119 -20.47 -14.19 0.04
C ASP A 119 -18.98 -13.88 -0.18
N HIS A 120 -18.47 -12.76 0.33
CA HIS A 120 -17.08 -12.32 0.22
C HIS A 120 -16.25 -12.65 1.47
N LEU A 121 -16.87 -13.27 2.48
CA LEU A 121 -16.23 -13.57 3.76
C LEU A 121 -14.90 -14.32 3.59
N GLN A 122 -14.87 -15.32 2.70
CA GLN A 122 -13.68 -16.13 2.51
C GLN A 122 -12.49 -15.30 2.01
N HIS A 123 -12.72 -14.34 1.10
CA HIS A 123 -11.68 -13.46 0.59
C HIS A 123 -11.13 -12.54 1.68
N VAL A 124 -12.02 -11.96 2.50
CA VAL A 124 -11.61 -11.13 3.65
C VAL A 124 -10.78 -11.94 4.65
N LEU A 125 -11.18 -13.18 4.97
CA LEU A 125 -10.45 -14.03 5.91
C LEU A 125 -9.07 -14.43 5.37
N GLN A 126 -8.96 -14.81 4.09
CA GLN A 126 -7.68 -15.14 3.46
C GLN A 126 -6.72 -13.94 3.41
N TYR A 127 -7.25 -12.76 3.10
CA TYR A 127 -6.48 -11.53 3.16
C TYR A 127 -5.98 -11.25 4.57
N MET A 128 -6.87 -11.30 5.57
CA MET A 128 -6.50 -11.06 6.96
C MET A 128 -5.49 -12.09 7.49
N GLU A 129 -5.63 -13.37 7.11
CA GLU A 129 -4.66 -14.43 7.43
C GLU A 129 -3.25 -14.07 6.92
N SER A 130 -3.18 -13.47 5.73
CA SER A 130 -1.92 -13.13 5.08
C SER A 130 -1.21 -11.92 5.74
N VAL A 131 -1.97 -10.96 6.28
CA VAL A 131 -1.41 -9.66 6.72
C VAL A 131 -1.41 -9.43 8.23
N MET A 132 -2.07 -10.25 9.04
CA MET A 132 -2.39 -9.87 10.41
C MET A 132 -1.22 -9.86 11.40
N GLY A 133 -0.36 -10.88 11.39
CA GLY A 133 0.57 -11.15 12.49
C GLY A 133 -0.06 -11.16 13.90
N ASP A 134 0.77 -11.11 14.93
CA ASP A 134 0.40 -10.93 16.34
C ASP A 134 -0.22 -9.55 16.55
N GLN A 135 -1.51 -9.54 16.89
CA GLN A 135 -2.27 -8.30 17.10
C GLN A 135 -1.74 -7.44 18.26
N ASN A 136 -0.91 -7.97 19.16
CA ASN A 136 -0.34 -7.22 20.28
C ASN A 136 1.03 -6.59 19.97
N LYS A 137 1.65 -6.94 18.84
CA LYS A 137 2.99 -6.46 18.47
C LYS A 137 2.98 -5.78 17.11
N LEU A 138 3.08 -4.45 17.10
CA LEU A 138 3.07 -3.68 15.85
C LEU A 138 4.18 -4.12 14.89
N GLU A 139 5.37 -4.41 15.40
CA GLU A 139 6.51 -4.89 14.59
C GLU A 139 6.18 -6.18 13.85
N ASP A 140 5.47 -7.12 14.50
CA ASP A 140 5.09 -8.38 13.90
C ASP A 140 4.03 -8.18 12.80
N ARG A 141 3.04 -7.31 13.05
CA ARG A 141 2.04 -6.92 12.04
C ARG A 141 2.66 -6.28 10.81
N MET A 142 3.60 -5.36 11.03
CA MET A 142 4.36 -4.69 9.97
C MET A 142 5.16 -5.72 9.17
N TRP A 143 5.85 -6.62 9.86
CA TRP A 143 6.64 -7.67 9.23
C TRP A 143 5.80 -8.57 8.31
N HIS A 144 4.68 -9.10 8.81
CA HIS A 144 3.76 -9.92 8.02
C HIS A 144 3.21 -9.17 6.80
N THR A 145 2.87 -7.90 6.97
CA THR A 145 2.39 -7.05 5.86
C THR A 145 3.46 -6.83 4.80
N MET A 146 4.72 -6.63 5.20
CA MET A 146 5.84 -6.50 4.26
C MET A 146 6.12 -7.80 3.52
N LEU A 147 6.02 -8.95 4.18
CA LEU A 147 6.13 -10.26 3.52
C LEU A 147 5.03 -10.45 2.47
N TYR A 148 3.78 -10.19 2.84
CA TYR A 148 2.64 -10.26 1.93
C TYR A 148 2.85 -9.36 0.70
N LEU A 149 3.22 -8.10 0.92
CA LEU A 149 3.48 -7.15 -0.17
C LEU A 149 4.63 -7.61 -1.07
N ARG A 150 5.72 -8.13 -0.48
CA ARG A 150 6.87 -8.60 -1.23
C ARG A 150 6.49 -9.77 -2.14
N GLU A 151 5.80 -10.78 -1.62
CA GLU A 151 5.37 -11.94 -2.41
C GLU A 151 4.47 -11.52 -3.57
N ARG A 152 3.53 -10.61 -3.31
CA ARG A 152 2.59 -10.11 -4.32
C ARG A 152 3.25 -9.19 -5.36
N CYS A 153 4.28 -8.45 -4.99
CA CYS A 153 5.00 -7.52 -5.87
C CYS A 153 6.18 -8.16 -6.61
N LEU A 154 6.45 -9.46 -6.43
CA LEU A 154 7.51 -10.17 -7.17
C LEU A 154 7.47 -9.94 -8.70
N PRO A 155 6.30 -9.95 -9.38
CA PRO A 155 6.25 -9.68 -10.82
C PRO A 155 6.75 -8.29 -11.22
N LEU A 156 6.70 -7.33 -10.30
CA LEU A 156 7.07 -5.93 -10.53
C LEU A 156 8.58 -5.69 -10.42
N GLU A 157 9.36 -6.65 -9.90
CA GLU A 157 10.79 -6.45 -9.61
C GLU A 157 11.59 -6.01 -10.86
N ARG A 158 11.29 -6.60 -12.02
CA ARG A 158 11.97 -6.27 -13.29
C ARG A 158 11.74 -4.81 -13.65
N ILE A 159 10.49 -4.34 -13.61
CA ILE A 159 10.13 -2.99 -14.04
C ILE A 159 10.61 -1.94 -13.04
N ILE A 160 10.52 -2.22 -11.74
CA ILE A 160 11.01 -1.34 -10.67
C ILE A 160 12.53 -1.18 -10.73
N ARG A 161 13.27 -2.27 -11.01
CA ARG A 161 14.72 -2.19 -11.22
C ARG A 161 15.07 -1.29 -12.41
N GLY A 162 14.37 -1.45 -13.54
CA GLY A 162 14.56 -0.59 -14.70
C GLY A 162 14.22 0.88 -14.41
N ALA A 163 13.13 1.12 -13.70
CA ALA A 163 12.69 2.46 -13.33
C ALA A 163 13.65 3.18 -12.39
N SER A 164 14.30 2.43 -11.48
CA SER A 164 15.31 2.99 -10.56
C SER A 164 16.39 3.77 -11.31
N LYS A 165 16.75 3.33 -12.53
CA LYS A 165 17.74 4.00 -13.38
C LYS A 165 17.23 5.34 -13.89
N GLY A 166 16.02 5.32 -14.47
CA GLY A 166 15.39 6.52 -15.03
C GLY A 166 15.02 7.58 -13.99
N LEU A 167 14.73 7.16 -12.76
CA LEU A 167 14.35 8.04 -11.66
C LEU A 167 15.54 8.52 -10.80
N LEU A 168 16.70 7.85 -10.89
CA LEU A 168 17.90 8.25 -10.14
C LEU A 168 18.40 9.64 -10.55
N ASP A 169 18.45 9.90 -11.87
CA ASP A 169 18.96 11.15 -12.43
C ASP A 169 18.25 12.39 -11.87
N PRO A 170 16.90 12.52 -11.94
CA PRO A 170 16.22 13.68 -11.38
C PRO A 170 16.39 13.78 -9.85
N ILE A 171 16.37 12.66 -9.13
CA ILE A 171 16.56 12.63 -7.66
C ILE A 171 17.95 13.18 -7.30
N GLN A 172 19.01 12.72 -7.97
CA GLN A 172 20.37 13.20 -7.72
C GLN A 172 20.55 14.66 -8.13
N LYS A 173 20.08 15.01 -9.32
CA LYS A 173 20.23 16.33 -9.94
C LYS A 173 19.65 17.45 -9.08
N TRP A 174 18.58 17.17 -8.35
CA TRP A 174 17.84 18.15 -7.52
C TRP A 174 17.94 17.86 -6.01
N SER A 175 18.88 17.01 -5.58
CA SER A 175 19.02 16.64 -4.17
C SER A 175 19.63 17.70 -3.26
N SER A 176 20.40 18.65 -3.80
CA SER A 176 21.22 19.57 -2.98
C SER A 176 21.00 21.04 -3.33
N ALA A 177 20.99 21.92 -2.31
CA ALA A 177 20.93 23.38 -2.49
C ALA A 177 22.08 23.90 -3.36
N ALA A 178 23.29 23.35 -3.21
CA ALA A 178 24.43 23.66 -4.06
C ALA A 178 24.17 23.37 -5.54
N SER A 179 23.41 22.32 -5.86
CA SER A 179 23.01 22.02 -7.24
C SER A 179 22.09 23.10 -7.82
N PHE A 180 21.21 23.69 -7.00
CA PHE A 180 20.34 24.79 -7.41
C PHE A 180 21.14 26.08 -7.64
N GLU A 181 22.07 26.39 -6.73
CA GLU A 181 22.94 27.56 -6.81
C GLU A 181 23.89 27.51 -8.01
N GLN A 182 24.59 26.39 -8.22
CA GLN A 182 25.49 26.19 -9.36
C GLN A 182 24.77 26.36 -10.70
N LYS A 183 23.52 25.89 -10.77
CA LYS A 183 22.69 26.01 -11.98
C LYS A 183 21.96 27.36 -12.06
N ARG A 184 22.10 28.22 -11.03
CA ARG A 184 21.36 29.48 -10.85
C ARG A 184 19.88 29.29 -11.15
N MET A 185 19.34 28.21 -10.61
CA MET A 185 17.98 27.79 -10.87
C MET A 185 17.03 28.90 -10.42
N PHE A 186 15.98 29.16 -11.21
CA PHE A 186 15.02 30.25 -11.03
C PHE A 186 15.53 31.68 -11.33
N SER A 187 16.80 31.86 -11.69
CA SER A 187 17.27 33.17 -12.15
C SER A 187 16.90 33.40 -13.61
N ILE A 188 15.85 34.19 -13.84
CA ILE A 188 15.41 34.61 -15.17
C ILE A 188 16.43 35.58 -15.81
N LEU A 189 17.10 36.38 -14.98
CA LEU A 189 18.02 37.44 -15.40
C LEU A 189 19.45 36.97 -15.62
N TYR A 190 19.76 35.71 -15.30
CA TYR A 190 21.11 35.20 -15.43
C TYR A 190 21.57 35.11 -16.89
N ASP A 191 20.64 34.80 -17.80
CA ASP A 191 20.91 34.71 -19.22
C ASP A 191 19.84 35.49 -19.99
N ALA A 192 20.18 36.71 -20.40
CA ALA A 192 19.29 37.60 -21.12
C ALA A 192 18.75 36.98 -22.43
N THR A 193 19.48 36.03 -23.02
CA THR A 193 19.04 35.33 -24.24
C THR A 193 17.92 34.32 -23.99
N LYS A 194 17.75 33.86 -22.75
CA LYS A 194 16.72 32.90 -22.35
C LYS A 194 15.39 33.55 -21.95
N ILE A 195 15.34 34.87 -21.76
CA ILE A 195 14.11 35.59 -21.36
C ILE A 195 13.00 35.44 -22.42
N VAL A 196 13.39 35.40 -23.70
CA VAL A 196 12.45 35.31 -24.83
C VAL A 196 12.19 33.86 -25.24
N GLN A 197 12.95 32.90 -24.73
CA GLN A 197 12.78 31.48 -25.05
C GLN A 197 11.79 30.83 -24.08
N PRO A 198 10.85 30.00 -24.58
CA PRO A 198 9.99 29.24 -23.69
C PRO A 198 10.83 28.28 -22.83
N SER A 199 10.56 28.28 -21.53
CA SER A 199 11.20 27.37 -20.59
C SER A 199 10.82 25.92 -20.89
N ARG A 200 11.80 25.00 -20.85
CA ARG A 200 11.54 23.56 -21.02
C ARG A 200 10.66 23.04 -19.87
N THR A 201 9.58 22.36 -20.23
CA THR A 201 8.60 21.75 -19.30
C THR A 201 9.17 20.58 -18.49
N ASP A 202 10.16 19.87 -19.02
CA ASP A 202 10.68 18.63 -18.39
C ASP A 202 11.29 18.90 -17.01
N ARG A 203 11.99 20.04 -16.86
CA ARG A 203 12.59 20.45 -15.57
C ARG A 203 11.54 20.83 -14.54
N TYR A 204 10.41 21.35 -14.98
CA TYR A 204 9.30 21.70 -14.09
C TYR A 204 8.71 20.42 -13.49
N LEU A 205 8.42 19.41 -14.33
CA LEU A 205 7.91 18.11 -13.88
C LEU A 205 8.87 17.39 -12.92
N GLU A 206 10.17 17.36 -13.24
CA GLU A 206 11.19 16.76 -12.35
C GLU A 206 11.22 17.40 -10.96
N LEU A 207 11.00 18.72 -10.87
CA LEU A 207 11.03 19.47 -9.61
C LEU A 207 9.73 19.38 -8.83
N GLU A 208 8.60 19.53 -9.51
CA GLU A 208 7.26 19.46 -8.90
C GLU A 208 7.06 18.11 -8.22
N TYR A 209 7.48 17.03 -8.88
CA TYR A 209 7.32 15.67 -8.38
C TYR A 209 8.52 15.14 -7.61
N LEU A 210 9.53 15.95 -7.29
CA LEU A 210 10.76 15.48 -6.66
C LEU A 210 10.49 14.70 -5.36
N ASN A 211 9.58 15.18 -4.52
CA ASN A 211 9.23 14.50 -3.26
C ASN A 211 8.47 13.20 -3.53
N ASN A 212 7.56 13.20 -4.51
CA ASN A 212 6.81 12.02 -4.92
C ASN A 212 7.75 10.97 -5.48
N LEU A 213 8.68 11.33 -6.37
CA LEU A 213 9.70 10.44 -6.93
C LEU A 213 10.52 9.74 -5.83
N ARG A 214 10.94 10.51 -4.81
CA ARG A 214 11.65 9.99 -3.65
C ARG A 214 10.80 8.97 -2.88
N GLU A 215 9.57 9.34 -2.56
CA GLU A 215 8.65 8.50 -1.79
C GLU A 215 8.27 7.22 -2.56
N TRP A 216 7.97 7.34 -3.85
CA TRP A 216 7.69 6.23 -4.74
C TRP A 216 8.86 5.24 -4.77
N MET A 217 10.09 5.73 -4.90
CA MET A 217 11.28 4.91 -4.88
C MET A 217 11.50 4.22 -3.53
N GLN A 218 11.22 4.89 -2.40
CA GLN A 218 11.31 4.26 -1.08
C GLN A 218 10.33 3.08 -0.96
N TYR A 219 9.06 3.27 -1.30
CA TYR A 219 8.07 2.20 -1.20
C TYR A 219 8.31 1.08 -2.21
N ALA A 220 8.71 1.41 -3.43
CA ALA A 220 9.01 0.40 -4.45
C ALA A 220 10.22 -0.47 -4.06
N LEU A 221 11.29 0.14 -3.54
CA LEU A 221 12.46 -0.61 -3.07
C LEU A 221 12.20 -1.39 -1.77
N LEU A 222 11.27 -0.92 -0.94
CA LEU A 222 10.82 -1.63 0.26
C LEU A 222 10.12 -2.96 -0.10
N VAL A 223 9.24 -2.95 -1.10
CA VAL A 223 8.50 -4.16 -1.52
C VAL A 223 9.30 -5.06 -2.47
N CYS A 224 10.25 -4.49 -3.22
CA CYS A 224 11.08 -5.23 -4.18
C CYS A 224 12.58 -5.15 -3.80
N PRO A 225 13.01 -5.80 -2.70
CA PRO A 225 14.38 -5.68 -2.22
C PRO A 225 15.42 -6.28 -3.17
N ALA A 226 15.03 -7.18 -4.09
CA ALA A 226 15.94 -7.68 -5.12
C ALA A 226 16.46 -6.55 -6.03
N ALA A 227 15.69 -5.48 -6.22
CA ALA A 227 16.12 -4.30 -6.97
C ALA A 227 17.34 -3.61 -6.31
N LEU A 228 17.49 -3.70 -4.97
CA LEU A 228 18.65 -3.18 -4.23
C LEU A 228 19.95 -3.94 -4.49
N GLN A 229 19.94 -5.02 -5.28
CA GLN A 229 21.18 -5.61 -5.78
C GLN A 229 21.85 -4.73 -6.84
N ASP A 230 21.10 -3.82 -7.47
CA ASP A 230 21.65 -2.83 -8.39
C ASP A 230 22.27 -1.65 -7.62
N ASP A 231 23.48 -1.24 -8.00
CA ASP A 231 24.18 -0.14 -7.38
C ASP A 231 23.46 1.21 -7.57
N GLU A 232 22.73 1.36 -8.68
CA GLU A 232 21.92 2.55 -8.95
C GLU A 232 20.75 2.68 -7.97
N ALA A 233 20.06 1.57 -7.68
CA ALA A 233 18.98 1.54 -6.70
C ALA A 233 19.49 1.86 -5.28
N ARG A 234 20.67 1.34 -4.90
CA ARG A 234 21.32 1.69 -3.62
C ARG A 234 21.70 3.16 -3.54
N ARG A 235 22.24 3.72 -4.61
CA ARG A 235 22.56 5.15 -4.70
C ARG A 235 21.31 6.01 -4.61
N CYS A 236 20.20 5.56 -5.20
CA CYS A 236 18.90 6.21 -5.07
C CYS A 236 18.49 6.29 -3.61
N LEU A 237 18.48 5.14 -2.92
CA LEU A 237 18.10 5.06 -1.51
C LEU A 237 18.96 5.95 -0.61
N ASN A 238 20.28 6.01 -0.83
CA ASN A 238 21.19 6.86 -0.05
C ASN A 238 21.01 8.37 -0.29
N LYS A 239 20.25 8.76 -1.30
CA LYS A 239 20.00 10.17 -1.68
C LYS A 239 18.59 10.63 -1.37
N ILE A 240 17.71 9.71 -1.00
CA ILE A 240 16.36 10.01 -0.53
C ILE A 240 16.43 10.27 0.98
#